data_AF-A0A5N7C633-F1
#
_entry.id   AF-A0A5N7C633-F1
#
_cell.length_a   1.000
_cell.length_b   1.000
_cell.length_c   1.000
_cell.angle_alpha   90.00
_cell.angle_beta   90.00
_cell.angle_gamma   90.00
#
_symmetry.space_group_name_H-M   'P 1'
#
loop_
_entity.id
_entity.type
_entity.pdbx_description
1 polymer ?
#
loop_
_entity_poly.entity_id
_entity_poly.type
_entity_poly.pdbx_seq_one_letter_code
_entity_poly.pdbx_strand_id
1 'polypeptide(L)'
;MYRLQVCNIYRSSIIINRINSRQCAYATTPKSTPKLRVVLYRAPGSISFFTSDNERQSFNFFLHQTRYRFPIDFSHPVLRASHTEEALARAIISFGALQQLYEYGDDPHLQTPVGQFAMRQYGKAIRILRLDLQTRTSDITLICCLLFACFESTRGCRRAAVIHIKSGLEILQQSQIQLPWTVVSQQTMKFLFTRLDNQLVGLLGTSLSRTLKQGDARPSSVLAQIHLNSNQKDVHHSLDGVLNYIFHERLDMALAIQNHPVPVPNRPVERSQTTQYLKGWYKLFTQIMLSPHRETEAEINYMYEDDHDLMRIWYTVGRMYDVVTREQDSENVWDRFLSEFETIVVLAEKYLGRVSQCPRKRMFSFSLGVVSPLYVVGVRCRDSVLRRRAIWLLESCERREMLWDSRATAQTARRVMELEEAAAIEQKSVGWRVKNVTAVLDDEDGAVVEIE
;
A
#
# COMPACT_ATOMS: atom_id res chain seq x y z
N MET A 1 -8.80 18.13 -14.13
CA MET A 1 -10.12 18.59 -13.60
C MET A 1 -10.85 19.32 -14.72
N TYR A 2 -11.88 18.73 -15.31
CA TYR A 2 -12.81 19.47 -16.15
C TYR A 2 -13.87 20.05 -15.21
N ARG A 3 -13.84 21.37 -14.96
CA ARG A 3 -15.00 22.03 -14.39
C ARG A 3 -16.06 22.07 -15.49
N LEU A 4 -17.03 21.17 -15.43
CA LEU A 4 -18.29 21.32 -16.15
C LEU A 4 -19.06 22.44 -15.46
N GLN A 5 -18.88 23.66 -15.96
CA GLN A 5 -19.75 24.78 -15.59
C GLN A 5 -20.90 24.77 -16.60
N VAL A 6 -21.99 24.09 -16.24
CA VAL A 6 -23.26 24.18 -16.97
C VAL A 6 -23.85 25.55 -16.64
N CYS A 7 -23.60 26.54 -17.49
CA CYS A 7 -24.35 27.80 -17.43
C CYS A 7 -25.75 27.56 -17.99
N ASN A 8 -26.70 27.24 -17.11
CA ASN A 8 -28.12 27.43 -17.37
C ASN A 8 -28.37 28.93 -17.51
N ILE A 9 -28.54 29.41 -18.74
CA ILE A 9 -29.01 30.77 -19.00
C ILE A 9 -30.52 30.76 -18.80
N TYR A 10 -30.95 30.84 -17.54
CA TYR A 10 -32.25 31.41 -17.19
C TYR A 10 -32.01 32.52 -16.16
N ARG A 11 -32.35 33.74 -16.60
CA ARG A 11 -32.41 35.02 -15.89
C ARG A 11 -32.19 34.93 -14.38
N SER A 12 -31.06 35.46 -13.90
CA SER A 12 -30.95 36.23 -12.65
C SER A 12 -29.56 36.86 -12.56
N SER A 13 -29.54 38.16 -12.32
CA SER A 13 -28.39 39.04 -12.30
C SER A 13 -27.34 38.61 -11.27
N ILE A 14 -26.09 38.39 -11.70
CA ILE A 14 -24.93 38.37 -10.80
C ILE A 14 -23.88 39.33 -11.34
N ILE A 15 -23.61 40.35 -10.54
CA ILE A 15 -22.60 41.39 -10.73
C ILE A 15 -21.23 40.73 -10.63
N ILE A 16 -20.43 40.81 -11.70
CA ILE A 16 -18.99 40.52 -11.65
C ILE A 16 -18.27 41.84 -11.84
N ASN A 17 -17.62 42.33 -10.77
CA ASN A 17 -16.64 43.40 -10.86
C ASN A 17 -15.49 42.95 -11.78
N ARG A 18 -15.37 43.59 -12.94
CA ARG A 18 -14.23 43.43 -13.86
C ARG A 18 -13.20 44.53 -13.60
N ILE A 19 -11.99 44.11 -13.25
CA ILE A 19 -10.77 44.87 -13.55
C ILE A 19 -10.48 44.61 -15.04
N ASN A 20 -10.27 45.68 -15.79
CA ASN A 20 -9.94 45.81 -17.22
C ASN A 20 -11.11 46.11 -18.20
N SER A 21 -11.03 47.34 -18.70
CA SER A 21 -11.97 48.10 -19.52
C SER A 21 -12.07 47.61 -20.97
N ARG A 22 -12.81 46.53 -21.23
CA ARG A 22 -13.31 46.22 -22.58
C ARG A 22 -14.81 45.89 -22.53
N GLN A 23 -15.63 46.77 -23.12
CA GLN A 23 -17.07 46.59 -23.27
C GLN A 23 -17.36 45.39 -24.21
N CYS A 24 -18.13 44.41 -23.73
CA CYS A 24 -18.70 43.36 -24.58
C CYS A 24 -19.98 43.91 -25.24
N ALA A 25 -19.93 44.19 -26.54
CA ALA A 25 -21.13 44.38 -27.35
C ALA A 25 -21.69 43.00 -27.72
N TYR A 26 -22.98 42.75 -27.43
CA TYR A 26 -23.66 41.53 -27.85
C TYR A 26 -24.18 41.71 -29.28
N ALA A 27 -23.62 40.95 -30.23
CA ALA A 27 -24.16 40.85 -31.58
C ALA A 27 -25.46 40.02 -31.56
N THR A 28 -26.54 40.59 -32.09
CA THR A 28 -27.81 39.91 -32.30
C THR A 28 -27.70 38.93 -33.48
N THR A 29 -27.57 37.64 -33.20
CA THR A 29 -27.66 36.58 -34.22
C THR A 29 -29.07 35.95 -34.28
N PRO A 30 -29.56 35.52 -35.47
CA PRO A 30 -30.94 35.09 -35.66
C PRO A 30 -31.25 33.73 -35.03
N LYS A 31 -32.54 33.51 -34.72
CA LYS A 31 -33.12 32.29 -34.15
C LYS A 31 -32.88 31.07 -35.07
N SER A 32 -31.80 30.34 -34.84
CA SER A 32 -31.70 28.91 -35.19
C SER A 32 -31.40 28.12 -33.93
N THR A 33 -31.93 26.91 -33.83
CA THR A 33 -31.82 26.03 -32.66
C THR A 33 -30.37 25.96 -32.18
N PRO A 34 -30.07 26.31 -30.91
CA PRO A 34 -28.69 26.41 -30.49
C PRO A 34 -28.09 25.00 -30.42
N LYS A 35 -27.25 24.65 -31.40
CA LYS A 35 -26.32 23.52 -31.26
C LYS A 35 -25.48 23.80 -30.01
N LEU A 36 -25.67 22.99 -28.97
CA LEU A 36 -24.86 23.01 -27.75
C LEU A 36 -23.37 22.97 -28.15
N ARG A 37 -22.67 24.10 -27.99
CA ARG A 37 -21.23 24.19 -28.18
C ARG A 37 -20.58 24.05 -26.82
N VAL A 38 -20.01 22.89 -26.53
CA VAL A 38 -19.19 22.68 -25.34
C VAL A 38 -17.81 23.28 -25.59
N VAL A 39 -17.50 24.39 -24.93
CA VAL A 39 -16.15 24.98 -24.96
C VAL A 39 -15.33 24.33 -23.85
N LEU A 40 -14.39 23.48 -24.24
CA LEU A 40 -13.45 22.83 -23.34
C LEU A 40 -12.32 23.80 -22.99
N TYR A 41 -12.39 24.42 -21.81
CA TYR A 41 -11.31 25.26 -21.31
C TYR A 41 -10.12 24.37 -20.89
N ARG A 42 -8.99 24.47 -21.60
CA ARG A 42 -7.72 23.91 -21.18
C ARG A 42 -6.92 24.99 -20.45
N ALA A 43 -6.38 24.66 -19.29
CA ALA A 43 -5.47 25.55 -18.58
C ALA A 43 -4.25 25.86 -19.48
N PRO A 44 -3.81 27.13 -19.60
CA PRO A 44 -2.60 27.48 -20.33
C PRO A 44 -1.41 26.65 -19.82
N GLY A 45 -0.71 25.96 -20.72
CA GLY A 45 0.44 25.10 -20.39
C GLY A 45 0.13 23.62 -20.13
N SER A 46 -1.14 23.20 -20.11
CA SER A 46 -1.48 21.76 -20.02
C SER A 46 -1.20 21.05 -21.35
N ILE A 47 -0.18 20.18 -21.37
CA ILE A 47 0.09 19.31 -22.50
C ILE A 47 -0.89 18.14 -22.44
N SER A 48 -1.65 17.94 -23.51
CA SER A 48 -2.60 16.83 -23.60
C SER A 48 -1.88 15.56 -24.07
N PHE A 49 -1.29 14.82 -23.13
CA PHE A 49 -0.74 13.48 -23.41
C PHE A 49 -1.82 12.44 -23.76
N PHE A 50 -3.09 12.75 -23.49
CA PHE A 50 -4.25 11.89 -23.69
C PHE A 50 -4.83 12.02 -25.10
N THR A 51 -4.18 11.35 -26.04
CA THR A 51 -4.50 11.43 -27.47
C THR A 51 -5.63 10.48 -27.89
N SER A 52 -5.75 9.34 -27.22
CA SER A 52 -6.77 8.31 -27.51
C SER A 52 -7.84 8.21 -26.43
N ASP A 53 -8.99 7.64 -26.77
CA ASP A 53 -10.08 7.43 -25.81
C ASP A 53 -9.70 6.41 -24.73
N ASN A 54 -8.92 5.38 -25.08
CA ASN A 54 -8.38 4.42 -24.10
C ASN A 54 -7.50 5.10 -23.03
N GLU A 55 -6.67 6.08 -23.44
CA GLU A 55 -5.85 6.85 -22.50
C GLU A 55 -6.71 7.70 -21.57
N ARG A 56 -7.74 8.36 -22.10
CA ARG A 56 -8.67 9.17 -21.30
C ARG A 56 -9.48 8.31 -20.33
N GLN A 57 -10.00 7.18 -20.79
CA GLN A 57 -10.76 6.26 -19.95
C GLN A 57 -9.91 5.71 -18.80
N SER A 58 -8.70 5.25 -19.10
CA SER A 58 -7.79 4.68 -18.08
C SER A 58 -7.33 5.73 -17.08
N PHE A 59 -7.03 6.95 -17.55
CA PHE A 59 -6.73 8.08 -16.67
C PHE A 59 -7.92 8.46 -15.78
N ASN A 60 -9.13 8.51 -16.35
CA ASN A 60 -10.36 8.78 -15.58
C ASN A 60 -10.61 7.68 -14.55
N PHE A 61 -10.35 6.41 -14.87
CA PHE A 61 -10.44 5.32 -13.92
C PHE A 61 -9.46 5.54 -12.76
N PHE A 62 -8.21 5.90 -13.03
CA PHE A 62 -7.29 6.24 -11.95
C PHE A 62 -7.79 7.42 -11.11
N LEU A 63 -8.23 8.50 -11.74
CA LEU A 63 -8.72 9.71 -11.09
C LEU A 63 -9.94 9.45 -10.18
N HIS A 64 -10.87 8.60 -10.61
CA HIS A 64 -12.13 8.38 -9.89
C HIS A 64 -12.13 7.12 -9.02
N GLN A 65 -11.17 6.21 -9.20
CA GLN A 65 -11.16 4.93 -8.52
C GLN A 65 -9.80 4.62 -7.88
N THR A 66 -8.72 4.52 -8.68
CA THR A 66 -7.41 4.05 -8.19
C THR A 66 -6.75 5.02 -7.21
N ARG A 67 -6.99 6.34 -7.34
CA ARG A 67 -6.36 7.35 -6.49
C ARG A 67 -6.61 7.16 -4.99
N TYR A 68 -7.74 6.55 -4.64
CA TYR A 68 -8.17 6.30 -3.26
C TYR A 68 -7.46 5.11 -2.62
N ARG A 69 -6.54 4.47 -3.34
CA ARG A 69 -5.64 3.42 -2.84
C ARG A 69 -4.31 3.98 -2.35
N PHE A 70 -4.17 5.30 -2.33
CA PHE A 70 -3.00 6.03 -1.88
C PHE A 70 -3.44 7.21 -1.01
N PRO A 71 -2.55 7.74 -0.14
CA PRO A 71 -2.87 8.94 0.63
C PRO A 71 -3.06 10.13 -0.31
N ILE A 72 -3.87 11.11 0.13
CA ILE A 72 -4.17 12.30 -0.66
C ILE A 72 -2.91 13.13 -0.97
N ASP A 73 -1.97 13.15 -0.02
CA ASP A 73 -0.67 13.84 -0.14
C ASP A 73 0.24 13.22 -1.20
N PHE A 74 -0.06 11.99 -1.64
CA PHE A 74 0.57 11.37 -2.81
C PHE A 74 -0.29 11.54 -4.05
N SER A 75 -1.54 11.10 -4.02
CA SER A 75 -2.36 10.98 -5.23
C SER A 75 -2.69 12.33 -5.88
N HIS A 76 -2.96 13.37 -5.09
CA HIS A 76 -3.33 14.69 -5.60
C HIS A 76 -2.18 15.42 -6.32
N PRO A 77 -0.95 15.53 -5.77
CA PRO A 77 0.17 16.09 -6.53
C PRO A 77 0.58 15.23 -7.73
N VAL A 78 0.56 13.90 -7.61
CA VAL A 78 0.90 12.99 -8.74
C VAL A 78 -0.05 13.20 -9.92
N LEU A 79 -1.35 13.31 -9.66
CA LEU A 79 -2.34 13.66 -10.69
C LEU A 79 -2.08 15.02 -11.32
N ARG A 80 -1.67 16.03 -10.54
CA ARG A 80 -1.33 17.36 -11.06
C ARG A 80 -0.09 17.30 -11.97
N ALA A 81 0.97 16.67 -11.52
CA ALA A 81 2.22 16.53 -12.28
C ALA A 81 2.04 15.71 -13.58
N SER A 82 1.10 14.76 -13.61
CA SER A 82 0.81 13.98 -14.82
C SER A 82 0.29 14.80 -16.01
N HIS A 83 -0.12 16.06 -15.80
CA HIS A 83 -0.50 16.96 -16.88
C HIS A 83 0.70 17.64 -17.57
N THR A 84 1.90 17.57 -17.00
CA THR A 84 3.12 18.17 -17.53
C THR A 84 4.23 17.14 -17.74
N GLU A 85 4.24 16.05 -16.97
CA GLU A 85 5.27 15.01 -17.00
C GLU A 85 4.77 13.76 -17.72
N GLU A 86 5.29 13.50 -18.93
CA GLU A 86 4.80 12.39 -19.76
C GLU A 86 5.03 11.03 -19.10
N ALA A 87 6.19 10.80 -18.46
CA ALA A 87 6.47 9.54 -17.75
C ALA A 87 5.40 9.20 -16.72
N LEU A 88 4.99 10.19 -15.90
CA LEU A 88 3.93 10.04 -14.91
C LEU A 88 2.58 9.79 -15.56
N ALA A 89 2.24 10.53 -16.63
CA ALA A 89 1.00 10.34 -17.36
C ALA A 89 0.87 8.89 -17.85
N ARG A 90 1.93 8.36 -18.47
CA ARG A 90 2.00 6.99 -18.99
C ARG A 90 1.88 5.95 -17.86
N ALA A 91 2.57 6.15 -16.74
CA ALA A 91 2.49 5.28 -15.57
C ALA A 91 1.05 5.24 -14.99
N ILE A 92 0.42 6.39 -14.79
CA ILE A 92 -0.95 6.51 -14.29
C ILE A 92 -1.95 5.84 -15.24
N ILE A 93 -1.85 6.08 -16.54
CA ILE A 93 -2.72 5.46 -17.56
C ILE A 93 -2.55 3.94 -17.51
N SER A 94 -1.31 3.45 -17.48
CA SER A 94 -1.04 2.01 -17.44
C SER A 94 -1.66 1.34 -16.22
N PHE A 95 -1.51 1.97 -15.04
CA PHE A 95 -2.03 1.41 -13.80
C PHE A 95 -3.55 1.56 -13.69
N GLY A 96 -4.14 2.65 -14.21
CA GLY A 96 -5.58 2.81 -14.33
C GLY A 96 -6.23 1.73 -15.19
N ALA A 97 -5.63 1.42 -16.36
CA ALA A 97 -6.09 0.35 -17.25
C ALA A 97 -6.01 -1.03 -16.57
N LEU A 98 -4.88 -1.32 -15.92
CA LEU A 98 -4.68 -2.58 -15.21
C LEU A 98 -5.67 -2.72 -14.03
N GLN A 99 -5.88 -1.66 -13.26
CA GLN A 99 -6.78 -1.69 -12.12
C GLN A 99 -8.23 -1.94 -12.54
N GLN A 100 -8.65 -1.37 -13.67
CA GLN A 100 -9.97 -1.63 -14.25
C GLN A 100 -10.15 -3.12 -14.59
N LEU A 101 -9.15 -3.74 -15.22
CA LEU A 101 -9.17 -5.18 -15.52
C LEU A 101 -9.14 -6.04 -14.26
N TYR A 102 -8.36 -5.65 -13.26
CA TYR A 102 -8.25 -6.38 -12.02
C TYR A 102 -9.57 -6.36 -11.24
N GLU A 103 -10.17 -5.19 -11.07
CA GLU A 103 -11.40 -5.01 -10.26
C GLU A 103 -12.66 -5.56 -10.93
N TYR A 104 -12.77 -5.46 -12.26
CA TYR A 104 -14.03 -5.73 -12.98
C TYR A 104 -13.90 -6.73 -14.13
N GLY A 105 -12.68 -7.03 -14.57
CA GLY A 105 -12.42 -7.93 -15.69
C GLY A 105 -11.99 -9.33 -15.25
N ASP A 106 -11.67 -10.14 -16.25
CA ASP A 106 -11.03 -11.44 -16.06
C ASP A 106 -9.89 -11.67 -17.05
N ASP A 107 -8.76 -11.03 -16.78
CA ASP A 107 -7.57 -11.09 -17.63
C ASP A 107 -6.28 -11.16 -16.80
N PRO A 108 -6.00 -12.30 -16.13
CA PRO A 108 -4.81 -12.43 -15.30
C PRO A 108 -3.50 -12.36 -16.10
N HIS A 109 -3.53 -12.73 -17.39
CA HIS A 109 -2.35 -12.78 -18.26
C HIS A 109 -2.20 -11.55 -19.17
N LEU A 110 -3.08 -10.54 -19.04
CA LEU A 110 -3.06 -9.30 -19.83
C LEU A 110 -3.13 -9.53 -21.34
N GLN A 111 -3.87 -10.56 -21.76
CA GLN A 111 -4.00 -10.95 -23.16
C GLN A 111 -5.07 -10.13 -23.91
N THR A 112 -6.02 -9.53 -23.18
CA THR A 112 -7.06 -8.69 -23.78
C THR A 112 -6.48 -7.41 -24.40
N PRO A 113 -7.19 -6.73 -25.32
CA PRO A 113 -6.72 -5.47 -25.88
C PRO A 113 -6.39 -4.40 -24.84
N VAL A 114 -7.15 -4.37 -23.74
CA VAL A 114 -6.92 -3.46 -22.60
C VAL A 114 -5.68 -3.89 -21.80
N GLY A 115 -5.46 -5.19 -21.61
CA GLY A 115 -4.29 -5.72 -20.91
C GLY A 115 -3.00 -5.40 -21.67
N GLN A 116 -2.99 -5.64 -22.98
CA GLN A 116 -1.89 -5.27 -23.86
C GLN A 116 -1.70 -3.75 -23.91
N PHE A 117 -2.78 -2.96 -23.88
CA PHE A 117 -2.70 -1.51 -23.80
C PHE A 117 -2.02 -1.05 -22.50
N ALA A 118 -2.38 -1.62 -21.35
CA ALA A 118 -1.77 -1.34 -20.07
C ALA A 118 -0.26 -1.61 -20.12
N MET A 119 0.16 -2.78 -20.63
CA MET A 119 1.57 -3.14 -20.82
C MET A 119 2.32 -2.19 -21.77
N ARG A 120 1.70 -1.77 -22.88
CA ARG A 120 2.31 -0.81 -23.81
C ARG A 120 2.56 0.55 -23.14
N GLN A 121 1.62 1.06 -22.35
CA GLN A 121 1.78 2.34 -21.64
C GLN A 121 2.82 2.23 -20.52
N TYR A 122 2.84 1.11 -19.81
CA TYR A 122 3.88 0.78 -18.83
C TYR A 122 5.29 0.78 -19.46
N GLY A 123 5.47 0.09 -20.59
CA GLY A 123 6.74 0.07 -21.32
C GLY A 123 7.18 1.44 -21.85
N LYS A 124 6.23 2.28 -22.30
CA LYS A 124 6.51 3.67 -22.69
C LYS A 124 7.01 4.50 -21.51
N ALA A 125 6.37 4.37 -20.34
CA ALA A 125 6.79 5.09 -19.13
C ALA A 125 8.23 4.73 -18.72
N ILE A 126 8.58 3.44 -18.72
CA ILE A 126 9.94 2.98 -18.44
C ILE A 126 10.95 3.54 -19.45
N ARG A 127 10.62 3.54 -20.74
CA ARG A 127 11.52 4.06 -21.78
C ARG A 127 11.82 5.55 -21.56
N ILE A 128 10.81 6.36 -21.25
CA ILE A 128 10.99 7.79 -20.97
C ILE A 128 11.88 7.98 -19.73
N LEU A 129 11.58 7.29 -18.63
CA LEU A 129 12.38 7.40 -17.40
C LEU A 129 13.84 6.97 -17.58
N ARG A 130 14.09 5.92 -18.36
CA ARG A 130 15.47 5.48 -18.66
C ARG A 130 16.26 6.55 -19.41
N LEU A 131 15.63 7.30 -20.30
CA LEU A 131 16.26 8.43 -20.99
C LEU A 131 16.52 9.58 -20.02
N ASP A 132 15.54 9.91 -19.17
CA ASP A 132 15.67 10.99 -18.19
C ASP A 132 16.77 10.70 -17.17
N LEU A 133 16.89 9.45 -16.70
CA LEU A 133 17.89 9.00 -15.73
C LEU A 133 19.33 9.13 -16.21
N GLN A 134 19.57 9.20 -17.52
CA GLN A 134 20.89 9.48 -18.07
C GLN A 134 21.33 10.93 -17.80
N THR A 135 20.38 11.82 -17.50
CA THR A 135 20.62 13.26 -17.36
C THR A 135 20.39 13.76 -15.94
N ARG A 136 19.33 13.28 -15.26
CA ARG A 136 19.02 13.65 -13.88
C ARG A 136 18.16 12.60 -13.19
N THR A 137 18.35 12.46 -11.89
CA THR A 137 17.38 11.80 -11.01
C THR A 137 16.37 12.82 -10.49
N SER A 138 15.09 12.49 -10.54
CA SER A 138 13.98 13.32 -10.05
C SER A 138 13.07 12.52 -9.12
N ASP A 139 12.27 13.22 -8.32
CA ASP A 139 11.23 12.61 -7.48
C ASP A 139 10.15 11.89 -8.32
N ILE A 140 9.97 12.29 -9.58
CA ILE A 140 9.18 11.56 -10.58
C ILE A 140 9.64 10.11 -10.73
N THR A 141 10.95 9.85 -10.69
CA THR A 141 11.47 8.48 -10.80
C THR A 141 11.00 7.63 -9.62
N LEU A 142 11.05 8.17 -8.39
CA LEU A 142 10.58 7.48 -7.19
C LEU A 142 9.07 7.20 -7.25
N ILE A 143 8.29 8.18 -7.69
CA ILE A 143 6.84 8.03 -7.88
C ILE A 143 6.55 6.92 -8.90
N CYS A 144 7.28 6.88 -10.01
CA CYS A 144 7.13 5.84 -11.03
C CYS A 144 7.54 4.46 -10.51
N CYS A 145 8.66 4.33 -9.78
CA CYS A 145 9.05 3.07 -9.12
C CYS A 145 7.91 2.54 -8.23
N LEU A 146 7.27 3.42 -7.45
CA LEU A 146 6.13 3.05 -6.62
C LEU A 146 4.93 2.58 -7.48
N LEU A 147 4.54 3.35 -8.49
CA LEU A 147 3.42 2.98 -9.38
C LEU A 147 3.70 1.69 -10.16
N PHE A 148 4.94 1.45 -10.57
CA PHE A 148 5.35 0.21 -11.23
C PHE A 148 5.36 -0.97 -10.27
N ALA A 149 5.78 -0.78 -9.01
CA ALA A 149 5.63 -1.81 -7.99
C ALA A 149 4.16 -2.19 -7.78
N CYS A 150 3.25 -1.21 -7.74
CA CYS A 150 1.80 -1.45 -7.68
C CYS A 150 1.32 -2.20 -8.93
N PHE A 151 1.75 -1.78 -10.13
CA PHE A 151 1.39 -2.42 -11.38
C PHE A 151 1.79 -3.90 -11.39
N GLU A 152 3.06 -4.19 -11.11
CA GLU A 152 3.59 -5.56 -11.09
C GLU A 152 2.95 -6.40 -9.99
N SER A 153 2.68 -5.81 -8.83
CA SER A 153 1.92 -6.45 -7.75
C SER A 153 0.52 -6.83 -8.23
N THR A 154 -0.26 -5.90 -8.79
CA THR A 154 -1.64 -6.14 -9.23
C THR A 154 -1.75 -7.26 -10.27
N ARG A 155 -0.78 -7.37 -11.19
CA ARG A 155 -0.75 -8.47 -12.18
C ARG A 155 -0.11 -9.77 -11.67
N GLY A 156 0.54 -9.77 -10.50
CA GLY A 156 1.07 -10.97 -9.85
C GLY A 156 2.56 -11.21 -10.02
N CYS A 157 3.27 -10.31 -10.69
CA CYS A 157 4.72 -10.38 -10.89
C CYS A 157 5.47 -9.84 -9.66
N ARG A 158 5.44 -10.58 -8.54
CA ARG A 158 6.02 -10.15 -7.24
C ARG A 158 7.50 -9.77 -7.34
N ARG A 159 8.29 -10.53 -8.09
CA ARG A 159 9.71 -10.26 -8.28
C ARG A 159 9.96 -8.91 -8.95
N ALA A 160 9.24 -8.61 -10.04
CA ALA A 160 9.33 -7.32 -10.71
C ALA A 160 8.88 -6.18 -9.79
N ALA A 161 7.84 -6.41 -8.98
CA ALA A 161 7.44 -5.44 -7.95
C ALA A 161 8.58 -5.18 -6.95
N VAL A 162 9.22 -6.22 -6.42
CA VAL A 162 10.36 -6.10 -5.50
C VAL A 162 11.54 -5.37 -6.14
N ILE A 163 11.83 -5.60 -7.43
CA ILE A 163 12.88 -4.86 -8.17
C ILE A 163 12.57 -3.35 -8.15
N HIS A 164 11.34 -2.95 -8.51
CA HIS A 164 10.96 -1.53 -8.48
C HIS A 164 11.01 -0.92 -7.09
N ILE A 165 10.58 -1.67 -6.06
CA ILE A 165 10.65 -1.22 -4.67
C ILE A 165 12.12 -1.00 -4.26
N LYS A 166 13.01 -1.95 -4.57
CA LYS A 166 14.44 -1.88 -4.27
C LYS A 166 15.09 -0.69 -4.96
N SER A 167 14.91 -0.54 -6.27
CA SER A 167 15.46 0.60 -7.02
C SER A 167 14.93 1.94 -6.50
N GLY A 168 13.64 2.02 -6.15
CA GLY A 168 13.05 3.21 -5.54
C GLY A 168 13.71 3.56 -4.20
N LEU A 169 14.04 2.56 -3.38
CA LEU A 169 14.72 2.77 -2.11
C LEU A 169 16.19 3.14 -2.25
N GLU A 170 16.91 2.56 -3.20
CA GLU A 170 18.28 2.98 -3.53
C GLU A 170 18.32 4.47 -3.83
N ILE A 171 17.42 4.92 -4.71
CA ILE A 171 17.30 6.35 -5.06
C ILE A 171 16.92 7.15 -3.82
N LEU A 172 15.94 6.70 -3.02
CA LEU A 172 15.51 7.43 -1.82
C LEU A 172 16.63 7.57 -0.78
N GLN A 173 17.51 6.56 -0.65
CA GLN A 173 18.66 6.56 0.26
C GLN A 173 19.80 7.43 -0.26
N GLN A 174 20.19 7.27 -1.53
CA GLN A 174 21.28 8.01 -2.15
C GLN A 174 20.94 9.50 -2.28
N SER A 175 19.67 9.83 -2.49
CA SER A 175 19.23 11.18 -2.79
C SER A 175 18.62 11.95 -1.61
N GLN A 176 18.83 11.50 -0.36
CA GLN A 176 18.23 12.10 0.84
C GLN A 176 18.45 13.63 0.99
N ILE A 177 19.48 14.19 0.35
CA ILE A 177 19.87 15.62 0.48
C ILE A 177 19.74 16.39 -0.84
N GLN A 178 19.63 15.72 -2.00
CA GLN A 178 19.85 16.35 -3.32
C GLN A 178 18.64 16.40 -4.26
N LEU A 179 17.54 15.70 -3.97
CA LEU A 179 16.34 15.80 -4.79
C LEU A 179 15.58 17.11 -4.51
N PRO A 180 15.01 17.76 -5.54
CA PRO A 180 14.27 19.00 -5.37
C PRO A 180 12.85 18.81 -4.80
N TRP A 181 12.36 17.56 -4.66
CA TRP A 181 11.05 17.20 -4.08
C TRP A 181 9.88 18.06 -4.59
N THR A 182 9.81 18.22 -5.91
CA THR A 182 8.90 19.16 -6.60
C THR A 182 7.45 18.71 -6.68
N VAL A 183 7.20 17.40 -6.64
CA VAL A 183 5.89 16.79 -6.83
C VAL A 183 5.36 16.25 -5.50
N VAL A 184 6.08 15.30 -4.89
CA VAL A 184 5.69 14.68 -3.61
C VAL A 184 6.75 14.97 -2.57
N SER A 185 6.33 15.29 -1.34
CA SER A 185 7.26 15.58 -0.25
C SER A 185 8.14 14.37 0.08
N GLN A 186 9.38 14.64 0.50
CA GLN A 186 10.28 13.59 0.97
C GLN A 186 9.65 12.76 2.10
N GLN A 187 8.92 13.41 3.00
CA GLN A 187 8.28 12.76 4.14
C GLN A 187 7.20 11.77 3.69
N THR A 188 6.32 12.18 2.77
CA THR A 188 5.30 11.30 2.18
C THR A 188 5.95 10.10 1.49
N MET A 189 7.01 10.32 0.70
CA MET A 189 7.73 9.23 0.04
C MET A 189 8.37 8.27 1.03
N LYS A 190 9.01 8.78 2.09
CA LYS A 190 9.54 7.92 3.18
C LYS A 190 8.44 7.05 3.79
N PHE A 191 7.27 7.61 4.10
CA PHE A 191 6.17 6.83 4.67
C PHE A 191 5.66 5.72 3.74
N LEU A 192 5.48 6.02 2.46
CA LEU A 192 5.03 5.03 1.48
C LEU A 192 6.04 3.89 1.34
N PHE A 193 7.33 4.20 1.33
CA PHE A 193 8.38 3.19 1.26
C PHE A 193 8.56 2.42 2.59
N THR A 194 8.31 3.03 3.74
CA THR A 194 8.24 2.33 5.03
C THR A 194 7.11 1.28 5.02
N ARG A 195 5.94 1.59 4.46
CA ARG A 195 4.85 0.62 4.28
C ARG A 195 5.28 -0.56 3.40
N LEU A 196 5.96 -0.29 2.29
CA LEU A 196 6.46 -1.33 1.38
C LEU A 196 7.51 -2.22 2.06
N ASP A 197 8.38 -1.63 2.86
CA ASP A 197 9.40 -2.35 3.64
C ASP A 197 8.78 -3.25 4.71
N ASN A 198 7.74 -2.78 5.42
CA ASN A 198 6.97 -3.61 6.35
C ASN A 198 6.39 -4.86 5.67
N GLN A 199 5.84 -4.69 4.46
CA GLN A 199 5.28 -5.80 3.70
C GLN A 199 6.34 -6.78 3.23
N LEU A 200 7.53 -6.30 2.83
CA LEU A 200 8.63 -7.15 2.40
C LEU A 200 9.17 -7.98 3.56
N VAL A 201 9.43 -7.36 4.71
CA VAL A 201 9.94 -8.06 5.90
C VAL A 201 8.95 -9.12 6.36
N GLY A 202 7.65 -8.80 6.38
CA GLY A 202 6.62 -9.75 6.78
C GLY A 202 6.49 -10.94 5.82
N LEU A 203 6.66 -10.74 4.52
CA LEU A 203 6.43 -11.78 3.51
C LEU A 203 7.65 -12.66 3.26
N LEU A 204 8.81 -12.04 3.06
CA LEU A 204 10.03 -12.72 2.58
C LEU A 204 11.06 -12.95 3.70
N GLY A 205 10.80 -12.45 4.92
CA GLY A 205 11.80 -12.50 5.99
C GLY A 205 13.10 -11.78 5.58
N THR A 206 13.02 -10.73 4.77
CA THR A 206 14.16 -9.91 4.38
C THR A 206 13.76 -8.45 4.32
N SER A 207 14.72 -7.55 4.57
CA SER A 207 14.48 -6.11 4.53
C SER A 207 15.14 -5.45 3.33
N LEU A 208 14.57 -4.31 2.92
CA LEU A 208 15.11 -3.55 1.80
C LEU A 208 16.49 -3.01 2.15
N SER A 209 16.67 -2.50 3.37
CA SER A 209 17.96 -2.00 3.88
C SER A 209 19.11 -3.01 3.75
N ARG A 210 18.83 -4.32 3.82
CA ARG A 210 19.84 -5.38 3.64
C ARG A 210 20.11 -5.71 2.19
N THR A 211 19.08 -5.78 1.35
CA THR A 211 19.31 -6.07 -0.08
C THR A 211 20.15 -4.97 -0.75
N LEU A 212 20.09 -3.75 -0.21
CA LEU A 212 20.80 -2.59 -0.76
C LEU A 212 22.24 -2.42 -0.24
N LYS A 213 22.70 -3.18 0.76
CA LYS A 213 24.06 -3.05 1.34
C LYS A 213 24.98 -4.17 0.87
N GLN A 214 26.12 -3.80 0.25
CA GLN A 214 27.29 -4.66 -0.01
C GLN A 214 28.41 -4.52 1.07
N GLY A 215 28.11 -4.06 2.30
CA GLY A 215 29.17 -3.87 3.32
C GLY A 215 28.71 -3.72 4.77
N ASP A 216 29.63 -4.02 5.69
CA ASP A 216 29.52 -4.31 7.14
C ASP A 216 28.91 -3.25 8.08
N ALA A 217 28.13 -2.28 7.60
CA ALA A 217 27.52 -1.27 8.46
C ALA A 217 26.15 -1.72 9.01
N ARG A 218 26.02 -1.72 10.34
CA ARG A 218 24.88 -2.12 11.20
C ARG A 218 23.48 -2.10 10.54
N PRO A 219 22.69 -3.18 10.70
CA PRO A 219 21.29 -3.21 10.30
C PRO A 219 20.43 -2.62 11.43
N SER A 220 20.00 -1.38 11.24
CA SER A 220 18.71 -0.91 11.74
C SER A 220 18.01 -0.36 10.49
N SER A 221 16.68 -0.43 10.43
CA SER A 221 15.94 0.16 9.30
C SER A 221 16.46 1.57 9.00
N VAL A 222 16.97 1.80 7.78
CA VAL A 222 17.46 3.11 7.34
C VAL A 222 16.36 4.18 7.39
N LEU A 223 15.09 3.75 7.49
CA LEU A 223 13.90 4.60 7.53
C LEU A 223 13.30 4.76 8.93
N ALA A 224 13.69 3.92 9.91
CA ALA A 224 13.18 3.95 11.28
C ALA A 224 13.86 5.05 12.11
N GLN A 225 13.77 6.31 11.66
CA GLN A 225 13.95 7.42 12.57
C GLN A 225 12.64 7.62 13.32
N ILE A 226 12.45 6.88 14.42
CA ILE A 226 11.32 7.06 15.32
C ILE A 226 11.42 8.47 15.92
N HIS A 227 10.82 9.46 15.26
CA HIS A 227 10.64 10.78 15.83
C HIS A 227 9.51 10.69 16.85
N LEU A 228 9.84 10.21 18.06
CA LEU A 228 8.94 10.10 19.20
C LEU A 228 8.32 11.45 19.62
N ASN A 229 8.79 12.58 19.07
CA ASN A 229 8.56 13.93 19.60
C ASN A 229 8.09 15.02 18.62
N SER A 230 7.63 14.74 17.40
CA SER A 230 7.15 15.82 16.50
C SER A 230 5.63 15.79 16.30
N ASN A 231 4.92 16.77 16.89
CA ASN A 231 3.56 17.21 16.57
C ASN A 231 2.67 16.16 15.87
N GLN A 232 1.98 15.34 16.69
CA GLN A 232 1.10 14.23 16.35
C GLN A 232 -0.13 14.63 15.50
N LYS A 233 0.08 15.03 14.25
CA LYS A 233 -1.00 15.22 13.27
C LYS A 233 -1.29 13.98 12.43
N ASP A 234 -0.46 12.94 12.50
CA ASP A 234 -0.61 11.76 11.65
C ASP A 234 -0.41 10.45 12.42
N VAL A 235 -1.52 9.94 12.95
CA VAL A 235 -1.54 8.69 13.72
C VAL A 235 -1.23 7.48 12.84
N HIS A 236 -1.57 7.52 11.55
CA HIS A 236 -1.38 6.41 10.62
C HIS A 236 0.10 6.20 10.30
N HIS A 237 0.80 7.24 9.84
CA HIS A 237 2.23 7.15 9.52
C HIS A 237 3.09 6.75 10.73
N SER A 238 2.65 7.16 11.91
CA SER A 238 3.36 6.89 13.16
C SER A 238 3.30 5.41 13.57
N LEU A 239 2.21 4.70 13.27
CA LEU A 239 2.11 3.25 13.49
C LEU A 239 3.01 2.47 12.53
N ASP A 240 3.00 2.83 11.24
CA ASP A 240 3.84 2.18 10.22
C ASP A 240 5.33 2.23 10.58
N GLY A 241 5.80 3.37 11.09
CA GLY A 241 7.19 3.55 11.50
C GLY A 241 7.60 2.67 12.68
N VAL A 242 6.72 2.47 13.67
CA VAL A 242 7.00 1.60 14.82
C VAL A 242 6.88 0.13 14.46
N LEU A 243 5.93 -0.24 13.60
CA LEU A 243 5.89 -1.60 13.03
C LEU A 243 7.17 -1.90 12.26
N ASN A 244 7.67 -0.94 11.50
CA ASN A 244 8.93 -1.09 10.77
C ASN A 244 10.11 -1.36 11.71
N TYR A 245 10.21 -0.60 12.80
CA TYR A 245 11.21 -0.86 13.83
C TYR A 245 11.09 -2.29 14.40
N ILE A 246 9.89 -2.69 14.84
CA ILE A 246 9.64 -4.00 15.46
C ILE A 246 9.99 -5.15 14.51
N PHE A 247 9.56 -5.05 13.24
CA PHE A 247 9.81 -6.09 12.25
C PHE A 247 11.29 -6.23 11.90
N HIS A 248 12.03 -5.11 11.84
CA HIS A 248 13.48 -5.16 11.59
C HIS A 248 14.24 -5.72 12.77
N GLU A 249 13.93 -5.30 14.01
CA GLU A 249 14.55 -5.87 15.21
C GLU A 249 14.36 -7.39 15.27
N ARG A 250 13.15 -7.87 14.98
CA ARG A 250 12.88 -9.31 14.89
C ARG A 250 13.71 -9.99 13.81
N LEU A 251 13.78 -9.40 12.62
CA LEU A 251 14.56 -9.92 11.52
C LEU A 251 16.06 -9.97 11.86
N ASP A 252 16.58 -8.93 12.51
CA ASP A 252 17.96 -8.85 12.96
C ASP A 252 18.31 -9.95 13.96
N MET A 253 17.42 -10.22 14.92
CA MET A 253 17.62 -11.33 15.85
C MET A 253 17.56 -12.69 15.17
N ALA A 254 16.59 -12.93 14.28
CA ALA A 254 16.48 -14.20 13.56
C ALA A 254 17.75 -14.49 12.74
N LEU A 255 18.30 -13.48 12.08
CA LEU A 255 19.54 -13.60 11.30
C LEU A 255 20.79 -13.70 12.18
N ALA A 256 20.82 -13.01 13.32
CA ALA A 256 21.91 -13.17 14.27
C ALA A 256 21.98 -14.62 14.76
N ILE A 257 20.84 -15.24 15.08
CA ILE A 257 20.77 -16.65 15.50
C ILE A 257 21.27 -17.58 14.38
N GLN A 258 20.92 -17.32 13.12
CA GLN A 258 21.41 -18.10 11.97
C GLN A 258 22.93 -17.99 11.77
N ASN A 259 23.50 -16.78 11.88
CA ASN A 259 24.91 -16.52 11.56
C ASN A 259 25.86 -16.74 12.76
N HIS A 260 25.42 -16.44 13.98
CA HIS A 260 26.21 -16.51 15.21
C HIS A 260 25.33 -16.94 16.40
N PRO A 261 25.45 -18.18 16.90
CA PRO A 261 24.62 -18.70 18.00
C PRO A 261 24.90 -18.09 19.39
N VAL A 262 25.61 -16.95 19.47
CA VAL A 262 25.91 -16.25 20.72
C VAL A 262 24.85 -15.17 20.98
N PRO A 263 24.38 -14.96 22.23
CA PRO A 263 23.35 -13.97 22.52
C PRO A 263 23.78 -12.56 22.12
N VAL A 264 23.02 -11.92 21.23
CA VAL A 264 23.15 -10.48 20.95
C VAL A 264 22.96 -9.73 22.28
N PRO A 265 23.82 -8.76 22.63
CA PRO A 265 23.67 -8.00 23.87
C PRO A 265 22.28 -7.38 23.94
N ASN A 266 21.50 -7.79 24.95
CA ASN A 266 20.23 -7.14 25.28
C ASN A 266 20.47 -5.64 25.39
N ARG A 267 19.77 -4.85 24.57
CA ARG A 267 19.59 -3.41 24.82
C ARG A 267 18.24 -3.19 25.49
N PRO A 268 18.13 -3.35 26.82
CA PRO A 268 16.87 -3.20 27.54
C PRO A 268 16.28 -1.78 27.46
N VAL A 269 17.10 -0.77 27.17
CA VAL A 269 16.72 0.66 27.18
C VAL A 269 15.89 1.08 25.96
N GLU A 270 16.19 0.56 24.77
CA GLU A 270 15.41 0.84 23.54
C GLU A 270 14.07 0.06 23.55
N ARG A 271 14.02 -1.10 24.21
CA ARG A 271 12.85 -2.00 24.24
C ARG A 271 11.71 -1.53 25.14
N SER A 272 12.00 -0.83 26.25
CA SER A 272 10.95 -0.21 27.08
C SER A 272 10.23 0.94 26.38
N GLN A 273 10.91 1.60 25.44
CA GLN A 273 10.39 2.75 24.69
C GLN A 273 9.33 2.33 23.66
N THR A 274 9.53 1.23 22.93
CA THR A 274 8.55 0.71 21.96
C THR A 274 7.21 0.38 22.60
N THR A 275 7.22 -0.37 23.72
CA THR A 275 6.00 -0.70 24.45
C THR A 275 5.29 0.56 24.97
N GLN A 276 6.06 1.53 25.51
CA GLN A 276 5.49 2.80 25.99
C GLN A 276 4.91 3.62 24.85
N TYR A 277 5.57 3.64 23.70
CA TYR A 277 5.09 4.31 22.51
C TYR A 277 3.78 3.71 22.01
N LEU A 278 3.70 2.39 21.83
CA LEU A 278 2.47 1.73 21.39
C LEU A 278 1.30 2.06 22.32
N LYS A 279 1.52 2.09 23.64
CA LYS A 279 0.50 2.53 24.61
C LYS A 279 0.10 3.99 24.41
N GLY A 280 1.07 4.89 24.23
CA GLY A 280 0.83 6.32 23.97
C GLY A 280 0.07 6.55 22.67
N TRP A 281 0.47 5.85 21.60
CA TRP A 281 -0.18 5.83 20.30
C TRP A 281 -1.64 5.36 20.43
N TYR A 282 -1.90 4.25 21.14
CA TYR A 282 -3.25 3.73 21.31
C TYR A 282 -4.16 4.70 22.09
N LYS A 283 -3.60 5.37 23.10
CA LYS A 283 -4.32 6.43 23.84
C LYS A 283 -4.70 7.59 22.91
N LEU A 284 -3.78 8.04 22.05
CA LEU A 284 -4.07 9.10 21.09
C LEU A 284 -5.09 8.66 20.04
N PHE A 285 -4.91 7.47 19.47
CA PHE A 285 -5.82 6.90 18.49
C PHE A 285 -7.25 6.83 19.05
N THR A 286 -7.43 6.32 20.26
CA THR A 286 -8.77 6.25 20.89
C THR A 286 -9.35 7.64 21.16
N GLN A 287 -8.55 8.63 21.58
CA GLN A 287 -9.01 10.02 21.72
C GLN A 287 -9.51 10.61 20.40
N ILE A 288 -8.80 10.36 19.29
CA ILE A 288 -9.23 10.82 17.96
C ILE A 288 -10.51 10.11 17.52
N MET A 289 -10.64 8.81 17.80
CA MET A 289 -11.83 8.03 17.43
C MET A 289 -13.08 8.44 18.23
N LEU A 290 -12.93 8.93 19.45
CA LEU A 290 -14.02 9.39 20.31
C LEU A 290 -14.40 10.87 20.09
N SER A 291 -13.69 11.58 19.21
CA SER A 291 -13.94 13.01 18.97
C SER A 291 -15.26 13.22 18.21
N PRO A 292 -16.19 14.06 18.70
CA PRO A 292 -17.52 14.26 18.13
C PRO A 292 -17.53 14.96 16.75
N HIS A 293 -16.37 15.42 16.25
CA HIS A 293 -16.28 16.12 14.96
C HIS A 293 -16.21 15.20 13.73
N ARG A 294 -16.25 13.86 13.90
CA ARG A 294 -16.22 12.92 12.77
C ARG A 294 -17.58 12.70 12.08
N GLU A 295 -18.70 13.01 12.73
CA GLU A 295 -20.03 12.72 12.18
C GLU A 295 -20.36 13.55 10.93
N THR A 296 -19.74 14.71 10.73
CA THR A 296 -19.98 15.59 9.57
C THR A 296 -19.08 15.31 8.36
N GLU A 297 -18.00 14.55 8.50
CA GLU A 297 -17.08 14.18 7.39
C GLU A 297 -17.22 12.72 6.92
N ALA A 298 -18.01 11.92 7.63
CA ALA A 298 -18.20 10.49 7.36
C ALA A 298 -18.81 10.16 5.99
N GLU A 299 -19.51 11.12 5.34
CA GLU A 299 -20.10 10.91 4.03
C GLU A 299 -19.12 11.11 2.86
N ILE A 300 -17.93 11.69 3.09
CA ILE A 300 -16.97 12.03 2.02
C ILE A 300 -15.70 11.17 2.06
N ASN A 301 -15.37 10.53 3.18
CA ASN A 301 -14.04 9.98 3.41
C ASN A 301 -13.99 8.44 3.63
N TYR A 302 -14.60 7.67 2.72
CA TYR A 302 -14.24 6.25 2.53
C TYR A 302 -12.86 6.13 1.85
N MET A 303 -11.83 6.78 2.40
CA MET A 303 -10.44 6.48 2.06
C MET A 303 -10.08 5.17 2.75
N TYR A 304 -9.72 4.16 1.95
CA TYR A 304 -9.38 2.80 2.41
C TYR A 304 -8.22 2.75 3.43
N GLU A 305 -7.49 3.85 3.62
CA GLU A 305 -6.32 3.96 4.50
C GLU A 305 -6.66 4.30 5.96
N ASP A 306 -7.86 4.82 6.25
CA ASP A 306 -8.20 5.38 7.57
C ASP A 306 -9.15 4.49 8.39
N ASP A 307 -9.24 3.21 8.05
CA ASP A 307 -10.16 2.30 8.73
C ASP A 307 -9.69 1.97 10.15
N HIS A 308 -10.54 2.29 11.12
CA HIS A 308 -10.25 2.12 12.55
C HIS A 308 -10.07 0.65 12.96
N ASP A 309 -10.72 -0.30 12.29
CA ASP A 309 -10.53 -1.72 12.58
C ASP A 309 -9.16 -2.19 12.06
N LEU A 310 -8.72 -1.73 10.88
CA LEU A 310 -7.36 -1.99 10.38
C LEU A 310 -6.29 -1.46 11.33
N MET A 311 -6.46 -0.23 11.81
CA MET A 311 -5.52 0.38 12.76
C MET A 311 -5.42 -0.42 14.07
N ARG A 312 -6.55 -0.92 14.57
CA ARG A 312 -6.58 -1.79 15.77
C ARG A 312 -5.95 -3.16 15.52
N ILE A 313 -6.16 -3.75 14.35
CA ILE A 313 -5.51 -5.01 13.94
C ILE A 313 -3.99 -4.82 13.98
N TRP A 314 -3.46 -3.81 13.30
CA TRP A 314 -2.02 -3.58 13.20
C TRP A 314 -1.38 -3.16 14.52
N TYR A 315 -2.08 -2.40 15.38
CA TYR A 315 -1.66 -2.19 16.76
C TYR A 315 -1.55 -3.51 17.54
N THR A 316 -2.54 -4.39 17.41
CA THR A 316 -2.57 -5.70 18.07
C THR A 316 -1.39 -6.57 17.61
N VAL A 317 -1.17 -6.64 16.30
CA VAL A 317 0.00 -7.31 15.68
C VAL A 317 1.29 -6.71 16.22
N GLY A 318 1.44 -5.38 16.22
CA GLY A 318 2.62 -4.71 16.73
C GLY A 318 2.95 -5.09 18.17
N ARG A 319 1.95 -5.13 19.06
CA ARG A 319 2.15 -5.58 20.45
C ARG A 319 2.58 -7.04 20.55
N MET A 320 1.95 -7.92 19.79
CA MET A 320 2.32 -9.34 19.79
C MET A 320 3.77 -9.52 19.37
N TYR A 321 4.17 -8.87 18.28
CA TYR A 321 5.55 -8.93 17.79
C TYR A 321 6.54 -8.27 18.75
N ASP A 322 6.19 -7.17 19.41
CA ASP A 322 7.02 -6.57 20.48
C ASP A 322 7.28 -7.57 21.63
N VAL A 323 6.29 -8.35 22.03
CA VAL A 323 6.44 -9.40 23.06
C VAL A 323 7.27 -10.58 22.56
N VAL A 324 6.97 -11.10 21.36
CA VAL A 324 7.70 -12.22 20.76
C VAL A 324 9.18 -11.88 20.54
N THR A 325 9.48 -10.63 20.18
CA THR A 325 10.84 -10.10 20.02
C THR A 325 11.63 -10.15 21.34
N ARG A 326 10.96 -10.18 22.50
CA ARG A 326 11.60 -10.17 23.84
C ARG A 326 11.84 -11.56 24.40
N GLU A 327 11.03 -12.54 24.02
CA GLU A 327 11.09 -13.91 24.51
C GLU A 327 11.73 -14.79 23.44
N GLN A 328 13.00 -15.17 23.62
CA GLN A 328 13.79 -15.94 22.65
C GLN A 328 13.05 -17.21 22.15
N ASP A 329 12.87 -17.31 20.83
CA ASP A 329 12.70 -18.47 19.93
C ASP A 329 11.95 -19.73 20.41
N SER A 330 11.01 -19.58 21.34
CA SER A 330 10.01 -20.64 21.55
C SER A 330 8.79 -20.33 20.70
N GLU A 331 8.55 -21.13 19.66
CA GLU A 331 7.31 -21.10 18.88
C GLU A 331 6.04 -21.20 19.76
N ASN A 332 6.18 -21.65 21.01
CA ASN A 332 5.08 -21.69 21.98
C ASN A 332 4.71 -20.32 22.56
N VAL A 333 5.51 -19.26 22.39
CA VAL A 333 5.15 -17.90 22.83
C VAL A 333 3.84 -17.45 22.19
N TRP A 334 3.57 -17.89 20.96
CA TRP A 334 2.33 -17.57 20.23
C TRP A 334 1.05 -18.06 20.93
N ASP A 335 1.13 -19.11 21.76
CA ASP A 335 -0.04 -19.68 22.44
C ASP A 335 -0.69 -18.73 23.46
N ARG A 336 0.06 -17.72 23.91
CA ARG A 336 -0.44 -16.75 24.89
C ARG A 336 -1.36 -15.70 24.25
N PHE A 337 -1.44 -15.63 22.93
CA PHE A 337 -2.14 -14.56 22.20
C PHE A 337 -3.50 -14.99 21.65
N LEU A 338 -4.16 -15.98 22.24
CA LEU A 338 -5.48 -16.44 21.77
C LEU A 338 -6.50 -15.29 21.69
N SER A 339 -6.55 -14.43 22.70
CA SER A 339 -7.42 -13.25 22.74
C SER A 339 -7.12 -12.23 21.64
N GLU A 340 -5.84 -12.03 21.34
CA GLU A 340 -5.38 -11.12 20.30
C GLU A 340 -5.69 -11.69 18.90
N PHE A 341 -5.49 -12.99 18.70
CA PHE A 341 -5.90 -13.66 17.46
C PHE A 341 -7.41 -13.54 17.24
N GLU A 342 -8.22 -13.74 18.27
CA GLU A 342 -9.67 -13.59 18.18
C GLU A 342 -10.04 -12.15 17.82
N THR A 343 -9.40 -11.18 18.48
CA THR A 343 -9.56 -9.75 18.17
C THR A 343 -9.25 -9.45 16.71
N ILE A 344 -8.14 -9.98 16.17
CA ILE A 344 -7.75 -9.79 14.76
C ILE A 344 -8.82 -10.34 13.82
N VAL A 345 -9.31 -11.56 14.05
CA VAL A 345 -10.33 -12.19 13.20
C VAL A 345 -11.64 -11.41 13.24
N VAL A 346 -12.14 -11.06 14.42
CA VAL A 346 -13.41 -10.30 14.58
C VAL A 346 -13.33 -8.93 13.89
N LEU A 347 -12.21 -8.21 14.05
CA LEU A 347 -12.02 -6.92 13.39
C LEU A 347 -11.91 -7.07 11.87
N ALA A 348 -11.21 -8.11 11.40
CA ALA A 348 -11.07 -8.39 9.98
C ALA A 348 -12.43 -8.71 9.34
N GLU A 349 -13.28 -9.50 10.00
CA GLU A 349 -14.66 -9.77 9.54
C GLU A 349 -15.48 -8.49 9.43
N LYS A 350 -15.43 -7.65 10.46
CA LYS A 350 -16.17 -6.39 10.48
C LYS A 350 -15.71 -5.45 9.36
N TYR A 351 -14.40 -5.37 9.12
CA TYR A 351 -13.82 -4.61 8.01
C TYR A 351 -14.24 -5.18 6.65
N LEU A 352 -14.05 -6.49 6.44
CA LEU A 352 -14.39 -7.19 5.20
C LEU A 352 -15.89 -7.10 4.89
N GLY A 353 -16.76 -7.19 5.89
CA GLY A 353 -18.21 -7.03 5.73
C GLY A 353 -18.64 -5.64 5.25
N ARG A 354 -17.88 -4.58 5.59
CA ARG A 354 -18.13 -3.22 5.08
C ARG A 354 -17.65 -3.06 3.64
N VAL A 355 -16.43 -3.49 3.34
CA VAL A 355 -15.81 -3.26 2.02
C VAL A 355 -16.36 -4.19 0.93
N SER A 356 -16.96 -5.33 1.29
CA SER A 356 -17.58 -6.26 0.33
C SER A 356 -18.89 -5.75 -0.27
N GLN A 357 -19.42 -4.63 0.21
CA GLN A 357 -20.66 -4.03 -0.31
C GLN A 357 -20.48 -3.34 -1.68
N CYS A 358 -19.25 -3.21 -2.17
CA CYS A 358 -18.96 -2.66 -3.48
C CYS A 358 -18.93 -3.77 -4.56
N PRO A 359 -19.55 -3.59 -5.73
CA PRO A 359 -19.64 -4.61 -6.78
C PRO A 359 -18.31 -4.75 -7.55
N ARG A 360 -17.25 -5.20 -6.88
CA ARG A 360 -15.92 -5.47 -7.46
C ARG A 360 -15.60 -6.95 -7.33
N LYS A 361 -14.97 -7.53 -8.35
CA LYS A 361 -14.48 -8.92 -8.33
C LYS A 361 -13.26 -9.04 -7.44
N ARG A 362 -12.31 -8.12 -7.54
CA ARG A 362 -11.05 -8.17 -6.77
C ARG A 362 -10.70 -6.80 -6.24
N MET A 363 -9.92 -6.77 -5.16
CA MET A 363 -9.47 -5.53 -4.54
C MET A 363 -7.96 -5.46 -4.40
N PHE A 364 -7.41 -4.31 -4.77
CA PHE A 364 -6.00 -3.97 -4.58
C PHE A 364 -5.88 -2.84 -3.55
N SER A 365 -4.94 -2.97 -2.63
CA SER A 365 -4.56 -1.96 -1.65
C SER A 365 -3.05 -1.77 -1.64
N PHE A 366 -2.60 -0.51 -1.59
CA PHE A 366 -1.20 -0.18 -1.30
C PHE A 366 -0.86 -0.35 0.19
N SER A 367 -1.84 -0.04 1.04
CA SER A 367 -1.69 0.01 2.49
C SER A 367 -1.71 -1.36 3.15
N LEU A 368 -1.15 -1.42 4.36
CA LEU A 368 -1.19 -2.58 5.25
C LEU A 368 -2.67 -2.95 5.55
N GLY A 369 -3.13 -4.09 5.05
CA GLY A 369 -4.51 -4.54 5.20
C GLY A 369 -4.66 -5.76 6.11
N VAL A 370 -5.56 -6.66 5.78
CA VAL A 370 -5.92 -7.82 6.62
C VAL A 370 -5.23 -9.12 6.22
N VAL A 371 -4.60 -9.18 5.04
CA VAL A 371 -4.06 -10.44 4.52
C VAL A 371 -2.91 -10.95 5.40
N SER A 372 -1.93 -10.11 5.69
CA SER A 372 -0.80 -10.50 6.56
C SER A 372 -1.22 -10.82 8.00
N PRO A 373 -2.08 -10.04 8.68
CA PRO A 373 -2.59 -10.40 10.01
C PRO A 373 -3.36 -11.73 10.05
N LEU A 374 -4.25 -11.97 9.09
CA LEU A 374 -5.00 -13.23 9.01
C LEU A 374 -4.09 -14.43 8.73
N TYR A 375 -3.05 -14.24 7.91
CA TYR A 375 -2.02 -15.25 7.71
C TYR A 375 -1.34 -15.63 9.02
N VAL A 376 -0.92 -14.63 9.81
CA VAL A 376 -0.29 -14.84 11.12
C VAL A 376 -1.21 -15.65 12.04
N VAL A 377 -2.52 -15.35 12.07
CA VAL A 377 -3.50 -16.16 12.81
C VAL A 377 -3.51 -17.60 12.29
N GLY A 378 -3.61 -17.80 10.98
CA GLY A 378 -3.70 -19.13 10.36
C GLY A 378 -2.47 -20.01 10.59
N VAL A 379 -1.27 -19.44 10.67
CA VAL A 379 -0.02 -20.20 10.85
C VAL A 379 0.48 -20.28 12.29
N ARG A 380 0.08 -19.37 13.19
CA ARG A 380 0.60 -19.33 14.57
C ARG A 380 -0.40 -19.77 15.64
N CYS A 381 -1.69 -19.56 15.43
CA CYS A 381 -2.73 -19.90 16.42
C CYS A 381 -2.89 -21.43 16.55
N ARG A 382 -3.13 -21.93 17.76
CA ARG A 382 -3.44 -23.36 18.00
C ARG A 382 -4.93 -23.69 18.04
N ASP A 383 -5.80 -22.68 18.16
CA ASP A 383 -7.24 -22.91 18.17
C ASP A 383 -7.73 -23.25 16.75
N SER A 384 -8.17 -24.49 16.58
CA SER A 384 -8.51 -25.07 15.28
C SER A 384 -9.69 -24.37 14.59
N VAL A 385 -10.62 -23.83 15.37
CA VAL A 385 -11.79 -23.09 14.88
C VAL A 385 -11.35 -21.72 14.36
N LEU A 386 -10.57 -20.99 15.15
CA LEU A 386 -10.10 -19.66 14.81
C LEU A 386 -9.15 -19.67 13.60
N ARG A 387 -8.27 -20.66 13.50
CA ARG A 387 -7.42 -20.88 12.32
C ARG A 387 -8.25 -21.04 11.05
N ARG A 388 -9.22 -21.96 11.06
CA ARG A 388 -10.10 -22.22 9.91
C ARG A 388 -10.90 -20.97 9.53
N ARG A 389 -11.35 -20.21 10.51
CA ARG A 389 -12.06 -18.94 10.30
C ARG A 389 -11.16 -17.90 9.63
N ALA A 390 -9.91 -17.75 10.08
CA ALA A 390 -8.95 -16.85 9.45
C ALA A 390 -8.61 -17.27 8.01
N ILE A 391 -8.39 -18.56 7.77
CA ILE A 391 -8.14 -19.12 6.42
C ILE A 391 -9.35 -18.87 5.51
N TRP A 392 -10.57 -19.10 5.99
CA TRP A 392 -11.79 -18.86 5.22
C TRP A 392 -11.93 -17.39 4.79
N LEU A 393 -11.57 -16.44 5.65
CA LEU A 393 -11.56 -15.02 5.31
C LEU A 393 -10.54 -14.69 4.21
N LEU A 394 -9.35 -15.29 4.28
CA LEU A 394 -8.32 -15.13 3.24
C LEU A 394 -8.79 -15.67 1.88
N GLU A 395 -9.48 -16.82 1.86
CA GLU A 395 -10.01 -17.44 0.65
C GLU A 395 -11.13 -16.62 0.00
N SER A 396 -11.98 -16.02 0.84
CA SER A 396 -13.22 -15.36 0.40
C SER A 396 -13.04 -13.90 -0.01
N CYS A 397 -11.97 -13.21 0.44
CA CYS A 397 -11.89 -11.76 0.28
C CYS A 397 -11.41 -11.29 -1.12
N GLU A 398 -10.80 -12.15 -1.94
CA GLU A 398 -10.24 -11.82 -3.27
C GLU A 398 -9.39 -10.53 -3.27
N ARG A 399 -8.40 -10.47 -2.37
CA ARG A 399 -7.59 -9.26 -2.12
C ARG A 399 -6.13 -9.43 -2.47
N ARG A 400 -5.55 -8.32 -2.93
CA ARG A 400 -4.11 -8.11 -3.05
C ARG A 400 -3.68 -6.86 -2.31
N GLU A 401 -2.75 -7.02 -1.39
CA GLU A 401 -2.17 -5.97 -0.56
C GLU A 401 -0.69 -5.89 -0.92
N MET A 402 -0.39 -5.13 -1.98
CA MET A 402 0.87 -5.18 -2.74
C MET A 402 1.39 -6.61 -2.96
N LEU A 403 2.39 -7.02 -2.18
CA LEU A 403 3.09 -8.32 -2.32
C LEU A 403 2.26 -9.49 -1.78
N TRP A 404 1.32 -9.20 -0.88
CA TRP A 404 0.45 -10.18 -0.25
C TRP A 404 -0.77 -10.48 -1.12
N ASP A 405 -0.98 -11.75 -1.41
CA ASP A 405 -2.15 -12.24 -2.15
C ASP A 405 -2.98 -13.14 -1.26
N SER A 406 -4.27 -12.84 -1.09
CA SER A 406 -5.09 -13.53 -0.09
C SER A 406 -5.24 -15.02 -0.37
N ARG A 407 -5.34 -15.43 -1.64
CA ARG A 407 -5.50 -16.84 -2.03
C ARG A 407 -4.22 -17.64 -1.84
N ALA A 408 -3.08 -17.14 -2.34
CA ALA A 408 -1.79 -17.81 -2.16
C ALA A 408 -1.43 -17.95 -0.66
N THR A 409 -1.75 -16.90 0.10
CA THR A 409 -1.53 -16.86 1.55
C THR A 409 -2.45 -17.85 2.29
N ALA A 410 -3.71 -17.99 1.88
CA ALA A 410 -4.63 -18.98 2.42
C ALA A 410 -4.14 -20.42 2.19
N GLN A 411 -3.68 -20.74 0.97
CA GLN A 411 -3.16 -22.05 0.62
C GLN A 411 -1.98 -22.43 1.51
N THR A 412 -1.07 -21.48 1.73
CA THR A 412 0.08 -21.66 2.63
C THR A 412 -0.38 -21.90 4.07
N ALA A 413 -1.26 -21.06 4.60
CA ALA A 413 -1.76 -21.19 5.96
C ALA A 413 -2.52 -22.51 6.19
N ARG A 414 -3.31 -22.93 5.21
CA ARG A 414 -4.01 -24.22 5.19
C ARG A 414 -3.02 -25.38 5.24
N ARG A 415 -1.95 -25.33 4.43
CA ARG A 415 -0.92 -26.37 4.42
C ARG A 415 -0.22 -26.50 5.78
N VAL A 416 0.13 -25.37 6.40
CA VAL A 416 0.74 -25.36 7.75
C VAL A 416 -0.22 -25.98 8.78
N MET A 417 -1.50 -25.59 8.75
CA MET A 417 -2.52 -26.15 9.65
C MET A 417 -2.67 -27.67 9.48
N GLU A 418 -2.77 -28.15 8.24
CA GLU A 418 -2.91 -29.58 7.93
C GLU A 418 -1.69 -30.39 8.41
N LEU A 419 -0.47 -29.87 8.24
CA LEU A 419 0.75 -30.51 8.72
C LEU A 419 0.77 -30.64 10.25
N GLU A 420 0.44 -29.57 10.97
CA GLU A 420 0.45 -29.56 12.44
C GLU A 420 -0.66 -30.43 13.03
N GLU A 421 -1.87 -30.38 12.45
CA GLU A 421 -2.99 -31.21 12.90
C GLU A 421 -2.78 -32.70 12.59
N ALA A 422 -2.20 -33.05 11.44
CA ALA A 422 -1.87 -34.43 11.12
C ALA A 422 -0.80 -34.99 12.08
N ALA A 423 0.24 -34.22 12.39
CA ALA A 423 1.27 -34.63 13.34
C ALA A 423 0.71 -34.87 14.75
N ALA A 424 -0.31 -34.11 15.16
CA ALA A 424 -1.01 -34.32 16.43
C ALA A 424 -1.82 -35.64 16.45
N ILE A 425 -2.46 -36.01 15.33
CA ILE A 425 -3.22 -37.26 15.19
C ILE A 425 -2.29 -38.48 15.20
N GLU A 426 -1.16 -38.39 14.50
CA GLU A 426 -0.21 -39.50 14.35
C GLU A 426 0.65 -39.76 15.60
N GLN A 427 0.42 -39.02 16.70
CA GLN A 427 1.18 -39.10 17.96
C GLN A 427 2.72 -38.98 17.80
N LYS A 428 3.19 -38.46 16.65
CA LYS A 428 4.61 -38.34 16.32
C LYS A 428 5.36 -37.45 17.31
N SER A 429 4.69 -36.41 17.82
CA SER A 429 5.07 -35.68 19.02
C SER A 429 3.94 -34.73 19.43
N VAL A 430 3.52 -34.77 20.70
CA VAL A 430 2.56 -33.79 21.24
C VAL A 430 3.16 -32.38 21.13
N GLY A 431 2.46 -31.48 20.44
CA GLY A 431 2.88 -30.08 20.31
C GLY A 431 3.89 -29.80 19.19
N TRP A 432 4.02 -30.68 18.19
CA TRP A 432 4.78 -30.41 16.96
C TRP A 432 4.31 -29.11 16.29
N ARG A 433 5.26 -28.33 15.78
CA ARG A 433 5.00 -27.07 15.06
C ARG A 433 5.90 -26.95 13.85
N VAL A 434 5.35 -26.35 12.80
CA VAL A 434 6.15 -25.83 11.70
C VAL A 434 7.01 -24.69 12.24
N LYS A 435 8.32 -24.74 12.00
CA LYS A 435 9.24 -23.72 12.53
C LYS A 435 9.37 -22.56 11.55
N ASN A 436 9.58 -22.86 10.28
CA ASN A 436 9.82 -21.85 9.26
C ASN A 436 8.87 -22.03 8.08
N VAL A 437 8.35 -20.90 7.60
CA VAL A 437 7.65 -20.81 6.33
C VAL A 437 8.32 -19.71 5.53
N THR A 438 9.05 -20.10 4.50
CA THR A 438 9.87 -19.19 3.70
C THR A 438 9.24 -19.04 2.33
N ALA A 439 8.94 -17.80 1.93
CA ALA A 439 8.52 -17.50 0.58
C ALA A 439 9.76 -17.19 -0.28
N VAL A 440 10.02 -18.02 -1.29
CA VAL A 440 11.04 -17.83 -2.31
C VAL A 440 10.37 -17.25 -3.56
N LEU A 441 10.92 -16.18 -4.11
CA LEU A 441 10.41 -15.60 -5.36
C LEU A 441 10.99 -16.38 -6.55
N ASP A 442 10.12 -17.02 -7.33
CA ASP A 442 10.47 -17.70 -8.57
C ASP A 442 10.25 -16.77 -9.78
N ASP A 443 11.12 -16.89 -10.78
CA ASP A 443 11.12 -16.10 -12.01
C ASP A 443 9.95 -16.48 -12.94
N GLU A 444 9.46 -17.74 -12.91
CA GLU A 444 8.40 -18.25 -13.81
C GLU A 444 7.10 -18.63 -13.08
N ASP A 445 7.17 -19.18 -11.86
CA ASP A 445 6.00 -19.72 -11.12
C ASP A 445 5.49 -18.82 -9.98
N GLY A 446 6.09 -17.66 -9.76
CA GLY A 446 5.62 -16.67 -8.78
C GLY A 446 6.32 -16.75 -7.42
N ALA A 447 5.67 -17.29 -6.39
CA ALA A 447 6.29 -17.46 -5.07
C ALA A 447 6.19 -18.92 -4.65
N VAL A 448 7.32 -19.61 -4.55
CA VAL A 448 7.44 -20.96 -4.01
C VAL A 448 7.52 -20.85 -2.51
N VAL A 449 6.75 -21.65 -1.78
CA VAL A 449 6.77 -21.64 -0.32
C VAL A 449 7.42 -22.92 0.18
N GLU A 450 8.51 -22.75 0.91
CA GLU A 450 9.21 -23.82 1.61
C GLU A 450 8.72 -23.86 3.07
N ILE A 451 8.44 -25.05 3.57
CA ILE A 451 7.92 -25.29 4.92
C ILE A 451 8.87 -26.28 5.61
N GLU A 452 9.52 -25.84 6.69
CA GLU A 452 10.47 -26.62 7.49
C GLU A 452 9.96 -26.91 8.92
#